data_AF-A0A4Y8Q2N8-F1
#
_entry.id   AF-A0A4Y8Q2N8-F1
#
_cell.length_a   1.000
_cell.length_b   1.000
_cell.length_c   1.000
_cell.angle_alpha   90.00
_cell.angle_beta   90.00
_cell.angle_gamma   90.00
#
_symmetry.space_group_name_H-M   'P 1'
#
loop_
_entity.id
_entity.type
_entity.pdbx_description
1 polymer ?
#
loop_
_entity_poly.entity_id
_entity_poly.type
_entity_poly.pdbx_seq_one_letter_code
_entity_poly.pdbx_strand_id
1 'polypeptide(L)'
;MTSAAPLFFEFEQENHAIMALDMLEELGYKPQLLERFDKPTLHLHLDGQEVTSALEIAQAYGGQLVERPHAASGEAAFAMAYGLEGSIAIPAHTVNEDWPDGYAQASSVDWHDALPDDDEASFDPSADDYNHFRPGIRL
;
A
#
# COMPACT_ATOMS: atom_id res chain seq x y z
N MET A 1 -19.72 20.26 -3.78
CA MET A 1 -19.38 19.33 -4.88
C MET A 1 -17.89 19.44 -5.08
N THR A 2 -17.11 18.58 -4.43
CA THR A 2 -15.66 18.57 -4.58
C THR A 2 -15.38 18.05 -5.99
N SER A 3 -14.81 18.89 -6.85
CA SER A 3 -14.50 18.50 -8.23
C SER A 3 -13.40 17.45 -8.19
N ALA A 4 -13.73 16.22 -8.60
CA ALA A 4 -12.77 15.15 -8.81
C ALA A 4 -11.63 15.63 -9.73
N ALA A 5 -10.41 15.67 -9.19
CA ALA A 5 -9.25 16.05 -9.98
C ALA A 5 -8.95 14.93 -11.00
N PRO A 6 -8.70 15.27 -12.27
CA PRO A 6 -8.45 14.26 -13.29
C PRO A 6 -7.11 13.56 -13.06
N LEU A 7 -7.08 12.25 -13.33
CA LEU A 7 -5.90 11.41 -13.31
C LEU A 7 -5.54 10.98 -14.73
N PHE A 8 -4.25 10.94 -15.03
CA PHE A 8 -3.72 10.56 -16.34
C PHE A 8 -2.71 9.43 -16.17
N PHE A 9 -2.90 8.35 -16.91
CA PHE A 9 -2.01 7.19 -16.90
C PHE A 9 -1.40 6.99 -18.28
N GLU A 10 -0.08 7.03 -18.36
CA GLU A 10 0.66 6.73 -19.59
C GLU A 10 1.12 5.28 -19.59
N PHE A 11 1.00 4.64 -20.75
CA PHE A 11 1.41 3.27 -20.97
C PHE A 11 2.52 3.23 -22.04
N GLU A 12 3.46 2.29 -21.90
CA GLU A 12 4.50 2.07 -22.93
C GLU A 12 3.94 1.40 -24.19
N GLN A 13 2.88 0.60 -24.03
CA GLN A 13 2.27 -0.16 -25.12
C GLN A 13 0.76 0.10 -25.18
N GLU A 14 0.23 0.26 -26.39
CA GLU A 14 -1.19 0.58 -26.62
C GLU A 14 -2.12 -0.55 -26.16
N ASN A 15 -1.74 -1.81 -26.38
CA ASN A 15 -2.50 -2.97 -25.92
C ASN A 15 -2.72 -2.96 -24.39
N HIS A 16 -1.74 -2.53 -23.61
CA HIS A 16 -1.87 -2.43 -22.16
C HIS A 16 -2.87 -1.35 -21.75
N ALA A 17 -2.86 -0.20 -22.44
CA ALA A 17 -3.83 0.85 -22.22
C ALA A 17 -5.26 0.37 -22.55
N ILE A 18 -5.43 -0.41 -23.62
CA ILE A 18 -6.72 -1.00 -23.99
C ILE A 18 -7.19 -2.01 -22.94
N MET A 19 -6.32 -2.89 -22.45
CA MET A 19 -6.69 -3.85 -21.40
C MET A 19 -7.09 -3.16 -20.09
N ALA A 20 -6.37 -2.10 -19.71
CA ALA A 20 -6.74 -1.28 -18.56
C ALA A 20 -8.07 -0.55 -18.78
N LEU A 21 -8.29 0.01 -19.98
CA LEU A 21 -9.55 0.65 -20.38
C LEU A 21 -10.72 -0.33 -20.22
N ASP A 22 -10.62 -1.51 -20.83
CA ASP A 22 -11.68 -2.53 -20.80
C ASP A 22 -12.02 -2.94 -19.37
N MET A 23 -11.01 -3.20 -18.53
CA MET A 23 -11.21 -3.57 -17.12
C MET A 23 -11.87 -2.45 -16.32
N LEU A 24 -11.45 -1.21 -16.54
CA LEU A 24 -12.03 -0.04 -15.88
C LEU A 24 -13.50 0.15 -16.33
N GLU A 25 -13.80 0.05 -17.61
CA GLU A 25 -15.17 0.11 -18.12
C GLU A 25 -16.05 -1.01 -17.56
N GLU A 26 -15.52 -2.25 -17.46
CA GLU A 26 -16.22 -3.40 -16.90
C GLU A 26 -16.63 -3.18 -15.44
N LEU A 27 -15.78 -2.52 -14.65
CA LEU A 27 -16.04 -2.19 -13.26
C LEU A 27 -16.91 -0.93 -13.08
N GLY A 28 -17.33 -0.28 -14.17
CA GLY A 28 -18.25 0.86 -14.16
C GLY A 28 -17.57 2.23 -14.15
N TYR A 29 -16.25 2.28 -14.28
CA TYR A 29 -15.53 3.54 -14.45
C TYR A 29 -15.82 4.16 -15.83
N LYS A 30 -15.42 5.43 -15.99
CA LYS A 30 -15.54 6.16 -17.27
C LYS A 30 -14.18 6.63 -17.77
N PRO A 31 -13.23 5.73 -18.03
CA PRO A 31 -11.94 6.10 -18.58
C PRO A 31 -12.10 6.61 -20.02
N GLN A 32 -11.16 7.44 -20.46
CA GLN A 32 -11.07 7.89 -21.85
C GLN A 32 -9.65 7.66 -22.35
N LEU A 33 -9.52 6.94 -23.48
CA LEU A 33 -8.24 6.82 -24.18
C LEU A 33 -7.98 8.09 -25.00
N LEU A 34 -6.82 8.70 -24.80
CA LEU A 34 -6.40 9.91 -25.48
C LEU A 34 -5.31 9.59 -26.50
N GLU A 35 -5.67 9.63 -27.78
CA GLU A 35 -4.78 9.28 -28.92
C GLU A 35 -3.84 10.41 -29.34
N ARG A 36 -3.95 11.61 -28.75
CA ARG A 36 -3.18 12.79 -29.17
C ARG A 36 -1.81 12.93 -28.49
N PHE A 37 -1.44 11.99 -27.63
CA PHE A 37 -0.17 12.00 -26.92
C PHE A 37 0.84 11.08 -27.57
N ASP A 38 2.13 11.33 -27.32
CA ASP A 38 3.22 10.50 -27.82
C ASP A 38 3.14 9.05 -27.30
N LYS A 39 2.50 8.86 -26.14
CA LYS A 39 2.22 7.57 -25.53
C LYS A 39 0.71 7.36 -25.35
N PRO A 40 0.21 6.11 -25.46
CA PRO A 40 -1.17 5.79 -25.16
C PRO A 40 -1.50 6.20 -23.72
N THR A 41 -2.50 7.07 -23.57
CA THR A 41 -2.81 7.72 -22.29
C THR A 41 -4.27 7.52 -21.91
N LEU A 42 -4.53 7.00 -20.72
CA LEU A 42 -5.87 6.96 -20.14
C LEU A 42 -6.12 8.17 -19.26
N HIS A 43 -7.33 8.70 -19.32
CA HIS A 43 -7.82 9.81 -18.53
C HIS A 43 -9.03 9.39 -17.72
N LEU A 44 -9.02 9.67 -16.41
CA LEU A 44 -10.10 9.32 -15.48
C LEU A 44 -10.49 10.51 -14.60
N HIS A 45 -11.78 10.62 -14.30
CA HIS A 45 -12.29 11.48 -13.24
C HIS A 45 -12.86 10.61 -12.12
N LEU A 46 -12.28 10.69 -10.92
CA LEU A 46 -12.62 9.81 -9.81
C LEU A 46 -12.92 10.60 -8.54
N ASP A 47 -13.89 10.13 -7.77
CA ASP A 47 -14.15 10.55 -6.40
C ASP A 47 -13.51 9.57 -5.40
N GLY A 48 -13.22 10.07 -4.19
CA GLY A 48 -12.18 9.53 -3.30
C GLY A 48 -12.20 8.02 -3.03
N GLN A 49 -13.37 7.38 -2.96
CA GLN A 49 -13.46 5.94 -2.67
C GLN A 49 -13.05 5.05 -3.86
N GLU A 50 -13.07 5.58 -5.07
CA GLU A 50 -12.79 4.82 -6.30
C GLU A 50 -11.34 4.98 -6.80
N VAL A 51 -10.57 5.88 -6.17
CA VAL A 51 -9.19 6.24 -6.59
C VAL A 51 -8.22 5.08 -6.41
N THR A 52 -8.32 4.34 -5.30
CA THR A 52 -7.38 3.25 -4.98
C THR A 52 -7.41 2.13 -6.00
N SER A 53 -8.59 1.59 -6.29
CA SER A 53 -8.76 0.52 -7.26
C SER A 53 -8.39 0.97 -8.67
N ALA A 54 -8.71 2.20 -9.06
CA ALA A 54 -8.31 2.71 -10.37
C ALA A 54 -6.77 2.85 -10.50
N LEU A 55 -6.08 3.31 -9.46
CA LEU A 55 -4.62 3.34 -9.40
C LEU A 55 -4.04 1.93 -9.55
N GLU A 56 -4.57 0.97 -8.80
CA GLU A 56 -4.12 -0.42 -8.81
C GLU A 56 -4.30 -1.07 -10.18
N ILE A 57 -5.48 -0.91 -10.80
CA ILE A 57 -5.77 -1.46 -12.13
C ILE A 57 -4.83 -0.87 -13.18
N ALA A 58 -4.69 0.46 -13.22
CA ALA A 58 -3.81 1.11 -14.17
C ALA A 58 -2.36 0.63 -14.01
N GLN A 59 -1.86 0.55 -12.78
CA GLN A 59 -0.50 0.10 -12.49
C GLN A 59 -0.29 -1.39 -12.78
N ALA A 60 -1.29 -2.24 -12.56
CA ALA A 60 -1.23 -3.68 -12.86
C ALA A 60 -1.00 -3.94 -14.37
N TYR A 61 -1.54 -3.08 -15.22
CA TYR A 61 -1.29 -3.10 -16.67
C TYR A 61 -0.06 -2.28 -17.10
N GLY A 62 0.72 -1.75 -16.15
CA GLY A 62 1.95 -0.99 -16.42
C GLY A 62 1.74 0.50 -16.71
N GLY A 63 0.57 1.04 -16.38
CA GLY A 63 0.27 2.47 -16.46
C GLY A 63 1.01 3.25 -15.38
N GLN A 64 1.66 4.35 -15.77
CA GLN A 64 2.33 5.27 -14.88
C GLN A 64 1.49 6.54 -14.71
N LEU A 65 1.24 6.95 -13.48
CA LEU A 65 0.56 8.20 -13.19
C LEU A 65 1.45 9.38 -13.63
N VAL A 66 0.92 10.25 -14.48
CA VAL A 66 1.66 11.42 -14.99
C VAL A 66 1.03 12.72 -14.53
N GLU A 67 1.89 13.63 -14.08
CA GLU A 67 1.47 14.96 -13.66
C GLU A 67 1.25 15.84 -14.88
N ARG A 68 0.05 16.42 -14.98
CA ARG A 68 -0.31 17.35 -16.06
C ARG A 68 -0.94 18.62 -15.47
N PRO A 69 -0.91 19.75 -16.21
CA PRO A 69 -1.60 20.96 -15.77
C PRO A 69 -3.08 20.68 -15.50
N HIS A 70 -3.56 21.02 -14.31
CA HIS A 70 -4.93 20.75 -13.83
C HIS A 70 -5.25 19.27 -13.49
N ALA A 71 -4.26 18.38 -13.51
CA ALA A 71 -4.39 17.02 -12.97
C ALA A 71 -4.08 17.00 -11.47
N ALA A 72 -4.53 15.96 -10.78
CA ALA A 72 -4.05 15.69 -9.42
C ALA A 72 -2.53 15.40 -9.47
N SER A 73 -1.77 15.94 -8.52
CA SER A 73 -0.39 15.49 -8.32
C SER A 73 -0.37 14.03 -7.85
N GLY A 74 0.78 13.37 -8.00
CA GLY A 74 0.92 11.99 -7.49
C GLY A 74 0.60 11.91 -5.99
N GLU A 75 1.14 12.85 -5.21
CA GLU A 75 0.90 12.97 -3.77
C GLU A 75 -0.60 13.17 -3.46
N ALA A 76 -1.30 14.04 -4.21
CA ALA A 76 -2.72 14.25 -4.02
C ALA A 76 -3.54 13.00 -4.37
N ALA A 77 -3.19 12.30 -5.45
CA ALA A 77 -3.83 11.05 -5.83
C ALA A 77 -3.68 9.97 -4.74
N PHE A 78 -2.48 9.82 -4.17
CA PHE A 78 -2.24 8.90 -3.07
C PHE A 78 -2.93 9.34 -1.78
N ALA A 79 -2.95 10.63 -1.47
CA ALA A 79 -3.66 11.14 -0.31
C ALA A 79 -5.17 10.89 -0.41
N MET A 80 -5.76 11.04 -1.60
CA MET A 80 -7.16 10.68 -1.86
C MET A 80 -7.42 9.18 -1.71
N ALA A 81 -6.56 8.34 -2.31
CA ALA A 81 -6.69 6.87 -2.26
C ALA A 81 -6.66 6.31 -0.83
N TYR A 82 -5.72 6.80 -0.02
CA TYR A 82 -5.50 6.29 1.33
C TYR A 82 -6.22 7.12 2.42
N GLY A 83 -7.03 8.11 2.04
CA GLY A 83 -7.72 8.99 2.98
C GLY A 83 -6.76 9.75 3.89
N LEU A 84 -5.57 10.11 3.38
CA LEU A 84 -4.53 10.78 4.17
C LEU A 84 -4.81 12.27 4.40
N GLU A 85 -5.79 12.84 3.70
CA GLU A 85 -6.17 14.24 3.86
C GLU A 85 -6.74 14.48 5.27
N GLY A 86 -5.97 15.19 6.10
CA GLY A 86 -6.27 15.38 7.52
C GLY A 86 -5.80 14.24 8.44
N SER A 87 -5.10 13.23 7.90
CA SER A 87 -4.45 12.18 8.69
C SER A 87 -3.12 12.67 9.28
N ILE A 88 -2.73 12.09 10.42
CA ILE A 88 -1.43 12.37 11.04
C ILE A 88 -0.43 11.37 10.47
N ALA A 89 0.59 11.88 9.78
CA ALA A 89 1.69 11.05 9.28
C ALA A 89 2.39 10.37 10.46
N ILE A 90 2.33 9.04 10.52
CA ILE A 90 3.10 8.26 11.48
C ILE A 90 4.49 8.05 10.88
N PRO A 91 5.58 8.54 11.50
CA PRO A 91 6.92 8.28 11.00
C PRO A 91 7.15 6.77 10.98
N ALA A 92 7.61 6.24 9.84
CA ALA A 92 7.92 4.80 9.71
C ALA A 92 9.02 4.37 10.69
N HIS A 93 9.85 5.30 11.17
CA HIS A 93 10.80 5.15 12.27
C HIS A 93 11.36 6.53 12.65
N THR A 94 11.49 6.81 13.95
CA THR A 94 12.35 7.90 14.46
C THR A 94 13.52 7.23 15.14
N VAL A 95 14.70 7.27 14.53
CA VAL A 95 15.93 6.79 15.16
C VAL A 95 16.44 7.91 16.05
N ASN A 96 16.21 7.79 17.36
CA ASN A 96 16.89 8.61 18.35
C ASN A 96 18.18 7.90 18.73
N GLU A 97 19.33 8.38 18.24
CA GLU A 97 20.66 7.82 18.58
C GLU A 97 21.16 8.32 19.96
N ASP A 98 20.46 9.26 20.59
CA ASP A 98 20.82 9.85 21.89
C ASP A 98 20.22 9.09 23.09
N TRP A 99 20.48 7.79 23.21
CA TRP A 99 20.21 7.08 24.46
C TRP A 99 21.38 7.37 25.43
N PRO A 100 21.14 7.89 26.65
CA PRO A 100 22.21 8.10 27.62
C PRO A 100 22.89 6.77 27.97
N ASP A 101 24.23 6.75 28.03
CA ASP A 101 25.09 5.59 28.36
C ASP A 101 24.71 4.82 29.65
N GLY A 102 23.84 5.38 30.50
CA GLY A 102 23.32 4.73 31.70
C GLY A 102 22.51 3.46 31.44
N TYR A 103 21.96 3.27 30.23
CA TYR A 103 21.21 2.05 29.90
C TYR A 103 22.12 0.82 29.70
N ALA A 104 23.36 1.02 29.23
CA ALA A 104 24.34 -0.05 29.09
C ALA A 104 24.88 -0.57 30.44
N GLN A 105 24.67 0.19 31.52
CA GLN A 105 25.17 -0.12 32.86
C GLN A 105 24.16 -0.86 33.75
N ALA A 106 22.93 -1.09 33.27
CA ALA A 106 21.93 -1.91 33.94
C ALA A 106 22.07 -3.41 33.61
N SER A 107 23.30 -3.91 33.45
CA SER A 107 23.59 -5.34 33.30
C SER A 107 23.72 -6.01 34.66
N SER A 108 22.62 -6.03 35.43
CA SER A 108 22.40 -7.03 36.50
C SER A 108 20.94 -7.05 36.94
N VAL A 109 20.00 -6.96 36.00
CA VAL A 109 18.65 -7.46 36.26
C VAL A 109 18.69 -8.96 35.99
N ASP A 110 18.43 -9.73 37.03
CA ASP A 110 18.36 -11.19 37.01
C ASP A 110 17.16 -11.61 36.13
N TRP A 111 17.44 -11.95 34.87
CA TRP A 111 16.44 -12.36 33.86
C TRP A 111 16.16 -13.87 33.88
N HIS A 112 16.39 -14.54 35.00
CA HIS A 112 16.22 -15.99 35.10
C HIS A 112 14.77 -16.49 34.95
N ASP A 113 13.77 -15.61 34.92
CA ASP A 113 12.35 -15.98 34.94
C ASP A 113 11.61 -15.76 33.60
N ALA A 114 12.28 -15.24 32.56
CA ALA A 114 11.64 -14.89 31.29
C ALA A 114 12.23 -15.56 30.04
N LEU A 115 13.30 -16.34 30.20
CA LEU A 115 13.90 -17.13 29.12
C LEU A 115 13.60 -18.61 29.41
N PRO A 116 12.97 -19.36 28.49
CA PRO A 116 12.99 -20.81 28.55
C PRO A 116 14.45 -21.27 28.57
N ASP A 117 14.76 -22.31 29.36
CA ASP A 117 16.10 -22.93 29.32
C ASP A 117 16.44 -23.33 27.87
N ASP A 118 17.71 -23.25 27.48
CA ASP A 118 18.18 -23.53 26.11
C ASP A 118 17.78 -24.93 25.60
N ASP A 119 17.44 -25.86 26.50
CA ASP A 119 16.91 -27.19 26.16
C ASP A 119 15.45 -27.15 25.63
N GLU A 120 14.65 -26.12 25.93
CA GLU A 120 13.29 -25.90 25.40
C GLU A 120 13.26 -25.00 24.14
N ALA A 121 14.36 -24.32 23.79
CA ALA A 121 14.41 -23.36 22.69
C ALA A 121 14.53 -24.00 21.28
N SER A 122 14.71 -25.32 21.19
CA SER A 122 14.73 -26.03 19.91
C SER A 122 13.31 -26.27 19.38
N PHE A 123 12.76 -25.28 18.67
CA PHE A 123 11.52 -25.44 17.93
C PHE A 123 11.75 -26.34 16.71
N ASP A 124 11.46 -27.63 16.83
CA ASP A 124 11.47 -28.59 15.73
C ASP A 124 10.07 -28.69 15.07
N PRO A 125 9.85 -28.10 13.89
CA PRO A 125 8.57 -28.17 13.20
C PRO A 125 8.25 -29.55 12.60
N SER A 126 9.19 -30.51 12.66
CA SER A 126 8.98 -31.90 12.23
C SER A 126 8.53 -32.83 13.37
N ALA A 127 8.61 -32.37 14.62
CA ALA A 127 8.08 -33.07 15.77
C ALA A 127 6.55 -32.94 15.83
N ASP A 128 5.87 -34.03 16.18
CA ASP A 128 4.40 -34.11 16.24
C ASP A 128 3.83 -33.51 17.55
N ASP A 129 4.65 -32.79 18.32
CA ASP A 129 4.30 -32.14 19.60
C ASP A 129 3.59 -30.79 19.40
N TYR A 130 3.23 -30.46 18.15
CA TYR A 130 2.46 -29.28 17.82
C TYR A 130 1.02 -29.42 18.31
N ASN A 131 0.72 -28.80 19.45
CA ASN A 131 -0.65 -28.67 19.95
C ASN A 131 -1.45 -27.74 19.03
N HIS A 132 -2.09 -28.31 18.01
CA HIS A 132 -2.90 -27.59 17.03
C HIS A 132 -3.76 -26.48 17.65
N PHE A 133 -3.68 -25.28 17.06
CA PHE A 133 -4.59 -24.18 17.35
C PHE A 133 -6.02 -24.65 17.05
N ARG A 134 -6.88 -24.76 18.08
CA ARG A 134 -8.30 -25.06 17.91
C ARG A 134 -9.10 -23.76 17.84
N PRO A 135 -9.51 -23.29 16.64
CA PRO A 135 -10.42 -22.16 16.55
C PRO A 135 -11.77 -22.60 17.12
N GLY A 136 -12.09 -22.15 18.33
CA GLY A 136 -13.35 -22.44 18.99
C GLY A 136 -14.49 -21.66 18.35
N ILE A 137 -15.17 -22.25 17.36
CA ILE A 137 -16.52 -21.79 16.99
C ILE A 137 -17.49 -22.46 17.96
N ARG A 138 -17.99 -21.68 18.94
CA ARG A 138 -19.16 -22.07 19.74
C ARG A 138 -20.40 -21.67 18.94
N LEU A 139 -21.17 -22.66 18.48
CA LEU A 139 -22.53 -22.50 17.96
C LEU A 139 -23.52 -22.34 19.12
#